data_AF-D3YXU1-F1
#
_entry.id   AF-D3YXU1-F1
#
_cell.length_a   1.000
_cell.length_b   1.000
_cell.length_c   1.000
_cell.angle_alpha   90.00
_cell.angle_beta   90.00
_cell.angle_gamma   90.00
#
_symmetry.space_group_name_H-M   'P 1'
#
loop_
_entity.id
_entity.type
_entity.pdbx_description
1 polymer ?
#
loop_
_entity_poly.entity_id
_entity_poly.type
_entity_poly.pdbx_seq_one_letter_code
_entity_poly.pdbx_strand_id
1 'polypeptide(L)'
;MTTILTSTFRNLSTTSKWALRSSIRPLSCSSQLHSAPAVQTKSKKTLAKPNMKNIVVVEGVRIPFLLSGTSYKDLMPHDLARAALSGLLHRTNIPKDVVDYIIFGTVIQEVKTSNVARELPAVAEFSTNETMGHSADRLAAAFAVSRMEQDEYALRSHSLAKKAQDEGHLSDI
;
A
#
# COMPACT_ATOMS: atom_id res chain seq x y z
N MET A 1 50.94 34.99 29.95
CA MET A 1 51.09 34.30 31.24
C MET A 1 50.09 33.16 31.31
N THR A 2 50.58 31.93 31.11
CA THR A 2 50.29 30.69 31.90
C THR A 2 48.82 30.41 32.33
N THR A 3 48.12 29.40 31.75
CA THR A 3 47.94 27.98 32.22
C THR A 3 47.02 27.84 33.47
N ILE A 4 46.18 26.83 33.77
CA ILE A 4 45.90 25.46 33.29
C ILE A 4 44.81 24.84 34.22
N LEU A 5 43.95 23.98 33.65
CA LEU A 5 43.39 22.70 34.13
C LEU A 5 42.69 22.52 35.52
N THR A 6 41.62 21.70 35.44
CA THR A 6 41.27 20.52 36.30
C THR A 6 40.80 20.76 37.74
N SER A 7 39.96 19.94 38.38
CA SER A 7 39.30 18.66 38.09
C SER A 7 38.35 18.34 39.27
N THR A 8 37.25 17.64 38.96
CA THR A 8 36.51 16.63 39.78
C THR A 8 37.08 16.24 41.16
N PHE A 9 36.19 15.97 42.14
CA PHE A 9 36.11 14.66 42.82
C PHE A 9 34.88 14.50 43.76
N ARG A 10 34.20 13.35 43.57
CA ARG A 10 33.54 12.40 44.51
C ARG A 10 32.53 12.83 45.60
N ASN A 11 31.32 12.29 45.42
CA ASN A 11 30.68 11.19 46.19
C ASN A 11 30.62 11.29 47.74
N LEU A 12 29.40 11.36 48.29
CA LEU A 12 29.11 10.80 49.62
C LEU A 12 27.64 10.34 49.75
N SER A 13 27.50 9.14 50.28
CA SER A 13 26.27 8.42 50.63
C SER A 13 25.57 9.00 51.86
N THR A 14 24.24 9.01 51.90
CA THR A 14 23.51 9.01 53.19
C THR A 14 22.24 8.18 53.09
N THR A 15 22.05 7.42 54.16
CA THR A 15 21.13 6.33 54.42
C THR A 15 19.76 6.82 54.87
N SER A 16 18.71 6.06 54.55
CA SER A 16 17.51 5.92 55.40
C SER A 16 16.75 4.68 54.94
N LYS A 17 16.95 3.51 55.57
CA LYS A 17 16.27 3.05 56.79
C LYS A 17 14.73 3.08 56.69
N TRP A 18 14.18 2.25 55.81
CA TRP A 18 12.94 1.54 56.17
C TRP A 18 13.16 0.05 55.99
N ALA A 19 13.53 -0.56 57.10
CA ALA A 19 13.92 -1.94 57.20
C ALA A 19 12.73 -2.77 57.72
N LEU A 20 12.59 -3.96 57.14
CA LEU A 20 11.99 -5.17 57.69
C LEU A 20 10.47 -5.29 57.86
N ARG A 21 9.88 -6.16 57.03
CA ARG A 21 9.30 -7.45 57.49
C ARG A 21 9.26 -8.42 56.31
N SER A 22 10.21 -9.35 56.23
CA SER A 22 10.09 -10.74 56.72
C SER A 22 9.36 -11.67 55.74
N SER A 23 10.11 -12.46 54.97
CA SER A 23 10.15 -13.92 55.09
C SER A 23 10.56 -14.57 53.77
N ILE A 24 11.57 -15.42 53.88
CA ILE A 24 12.24 -16.16 52.83
C ILE A 24 11.34 -17.29 52.33
N ARG A 25 11.07 -17.34 51.02
CA ARG A 25 10.80 -18.59 50.28
C ARG A 25 11.54 -18.52 48.95
N PRO A 26 12.51 -19.42 48.67
CA PRO A 26 13.14 -19.48 47.37
C PRO A 26 12.27 -20.35 46.47
N LEU A 27 11.51 -19.72 45.57
CA LEU A 27 10.96 -20.40 44.41
C LEU A 27 11.81 -19.99 43.22
N SER A 28 12.80 -20.83 42.95
CA SER A 28 13.51 -20.88 41.68
C SER A 28 12.48 -21.01 40.57
N CYS A 29 12.20 -19.91 39.87
CA CYS A 29 11.48 -19.92 38.62
C CYS A 29 12.42 -19.24 37.63
N SER A 30 13.29 -20.05 37.02
CA SER A 30 14.09 -19.61 35.88
C SER A 30 13.16 -19.00 34.85
N SER A 31 13.39 -17.73 34.54
CA SER A 31 12.88 -17.06 33.36
C SER A 31 13.46 -17.74 32.12
N GLN A 32 12.88 -18.87 31.71
CA GLN A 32 13.00 -19.31 30.33
C GLN A 32 12.12 -18.40 29.49
N LEU A 33 12.70 -17.26 29.11
CA LEU A 33 12.37 -16.60 27.86
C LEU A 33 12.50 -17.66 26.77
N HIS A 34 11.38 -18.29 26.42
CA HIS A 34 11.29 -19.02 25.17
C HIS A 34 11.47 -17.97 24.08
N SER A 35 12.68 -17.93 23.51
CA SER A 35 12.91 -17.23 22.26
C SER A 35 11.88 -17.75 21.26
N ALA A 36 11.10 -16.84 20.69
CA ALA A 36 10.26 -17.18 19.55
C ALA A 36 11.17 -17.90 18.53
N PRO A 37 10.80 -19.09 18.04
CA PRO A 37 11.63 -19.81 17.09
C PRO A 37 11.83 -18.91 15.88
N ALA A 38 13.10 -18.64 15.54
CA ALA A 38 13.46 -17.91 14.34
C ALA A 38 12.77 -18.60 13.15
N VAL A 39 11.77 -17.94 12.57
CA VAL A 39 11.10 -18.42 11.36
C VAL A 39 12.18 -18.52 10.28
N GLN A 40 12.58 -19.75 9.97
CA GLN A 40 13.56 -19.98 8.93
C GLN A 40 12.95 -19.60 7.59
N THR A 41 13.39 -18.46 7.04
CA THR A 41 12.99 -17.99 5.73
C THR A 41 13.58 -18.92 4.67
N LYS A 42 12.84 -19.95 4.27
CA LYS A 42 13.24 -20.82 3.16
C LYS A 42 13.38 -19.99 1.89
N SER A 43 14.54 -20.08 1.23
CA SER A 43 14.79 -19.43 -0.06
C SER A 43 13.77 -19.92 -1.09
N LYS A 44 13.06 -18.98 -1.73
CA LYS A 44 12.02 -19.29 -2.72
C LYS A 44 12.67 -19.69 -4.06
N LYS A 45 12.10 -20.67 -4.75
CA LYS A 45 12.53 -21.08 -6.10
C LYS A 45 12.14 -20.00 -7.12
N THR A 46 13.10 -19.56 -7.95
CA THR A 46 12.86 -18.62 -9.06
C THR A 46 12.40 -19.38 -10.32
N LEU A 47 11.31 -18.94 -10.95
CA LEU A 47 10.55 -19.70 -11.96
C LEU A 47 10.77 -19.24 -13.41
N ALA A 48 11.77 -18.39 -13.69
CA ALA A 48 11.98 -17.88 -15.05
C ALA A 48 12.30 -19.03 -16.03
N LYS A 49 11.56 -19.11 -17.14
CA LYS A 49 11.71 -20.18 -18.13
C LYS A 49 12.93 -19.89 -19.02
N PRO A 50 13.91 -20.80 -19.16
CA PRO A 50 15.17 -20.51 -19.86
C PRO A 50 15.06 -20.45 -21.40
N ASN A 51 14.03 -21.04 -22.01
CA ASN A 51 13.90 -21.16 -23.47
C ASN A 51 12.79 -20.26 -24.07
N MET A 52 12.41 -19.19 -23.37
CA MET A 52 11.42 -18.21 -23.82
C MET A 52 11.99 -16.82 -23.56
N LYS A 53 11.74 -15.88 -24.48
CA LYS A 53 12.16 -14.50 -24.26
C LYS A 53 11.40 -13.93 -23.05
N ASN A 54 12.13 -13.31 -22.13
CA ASN A 54 11.52 -12.68 -20.97
C ASN A 54 10.89 -11.35 -21.38
N ILE A 55 9.66 -11.13 -20.92
CA ILE A 55 8.96 -9.86 -21.05
C ILE A 55 9.17 -9.10 -19.75
N VAL A 56 9.57 -7.85 -19.86
CA VAL A 56 9.87 -6.99 -18.73
C VAL A 56 9.05 -5.72 -18.81
N VAL A 57 8.66 -5.19 -17.64
CA VAL A 57 8.10 -3.85 -17.53
C VAL A 57 9.29 -2.90 -17.38
N VAL A 58 9.45 -1.99 -18.35
CA VAL A 58 10.53 -1.00 -18.33
C VAL A 58 10.23 0.08 -17.30
N GLU A 59 9.05 0.70 -17.41
CA GLU A 59 8.57 1.66 -16.44
C GLU A 59 7.04 1.77 -16.47
N GLY A 60 6.44 2.23 -15.36
CA GLY A 60 5.02 2.52 -15.23
C GLY A 60 4.75 3.96 -14.79
N VAL A 61 3.64 4.51 -15.27
CA VAL A 61 3.13 5.82 -14.82
C VAL A 61 1.60 5.78 -14.80
N ARG A 62 1.01 6.58 -13.94
CA ARG A 62 -0.43 6.84 -13.90
C ARG A 62 -0.67 8.32 -13.60
N ILE A 63 -1.86 8.79 -13.94
CA ILE A 63 -2.33 10.08 -13.46
C ILE A 63 -2.75 9.98 -11.98
N PRO A 64 -2.74 11.09 -11.23
CA PRO A 64 -3.32 11.15 -9.89
C PRO A 64 -4.77 10.65 -9.88
N PHE A 65 -5.11 9.75 -8.95
CA PHE A 65 -6.49 9.27 -8.81
C PHE A 65 -7.28 10.29 -7.99
N LEU A 66 -8.18 10.99 -8.67
CA LEU A 66 -9.06 11.98 -8.07
C LEU A 66 -10.47 11.42 -7.92
N LEU A 67 -11.20 11.92 -6.94
CA LEU A 67 -12.61 11.59 -6.75
C LEU A 67 -13.44 12.12 -7.94
N SER A 68 -14.32 11.30 -8.49
CA SER A 68 -15.16 11.67 -9.63
C SER A 68 -15.98 12.93 -9.36
N GLY A 69 -15.99 13.88 -10.30
CA GLY A 69 -16.67 15.17 -10.14
C GLY A 69 -15.83 16.28 -9.50
N THR A 70 -14.56 16.01 -9.18
CA THR A 70 -13.60 17.03 -8.73
C THR A 70 -12.88 17.68 -9.92
N SER A 71 -11.54 17.65 -9.98
CA SER A 71 -10.74 18.42 -10.94
C SER A 71 -10.78 17.89 -12.38
N TYR A 72 -11.12 16.62 -12.58
CA TYR A 72 -11.21 16.00 -13.93
C TYR A 72 -12.61 16.04 -14.54
N LYS A 73 -13.57 16.71 -13.90
CA LYS A 73 -14.98 16.67 -14.31
C LYS A 73 -15.24 17.23 -15.73
N ASP A 74 -14.42 18.17 -16.18
CA ASP A 74 -14.57 18.85 -17.48
C ASP A 74 -13.70 18.20 -18.58
N LEU A 75 -12.99 17.11 -18.25
CA LEU A 75 -12.10 16.40 -19.17
C LEU A 75 -12.76 15.14 -19.72
N MET A 76 -12.39 14.77 -20.95
CA MET A 76 -12.84 13.52 -21.56
C MET A 76 -11.90 12.36 -21.18
N PRO A 77 -12.36 11.09 -21.20
CA PRO A 77 -11.53 9.94 -20.85
C PRO A 77 -10.25 9.82 -21.68
N HIS A 78 -10.28 10.19 -22.96
CA HIS A 78 -9.10 10.16 -23.83
C HIS A 78 -8.09 11.28 -23.50
N ASP A 79 -8.52 12.39 -22.90
CA ASP A 79 -7.60 13.44 -22.43
C ASP A 79 -6.78 12.93 -21.25
N LEU A 80 -7.41 12.15 -20.37
CA LEU A 80 -6.74 11.46 -19.26
C LEU A 80 -5.76 10.39 -19.76
N ALA A 81 -6.16 9.60 -20.76
CA ALA A 81 -5.28 8.62 -21.41
C ALA A 81 -4.07 9.30 -22.07
N ARG A 82 -4.28 10.42 -22.75
CA ARG A 82 -3.20 11.23 -23.36
C ARG A 82 -2.24 11.76 -22.30
N ALA A 83 -2.74 12.24 -21.16
CA ALA A 83 -1.90 12.71 -20.06
C ALA A 83 -1.01 11.58 -19.51
N ALA A 84 -1.55 10.38 -19.30
CA ALA A 84 -0.79 9.21 -18.87
C ALA A 84 0.31 8.81 -19.89
N LEU A 85 -0.04 8.72 -21.17
CA LEU A 85 0.91 8.38 -22.23
C LEU A 85 2.00 9.45 -22.39
N SER A 86 1.64 10.73 -22.27
CA SER A 86 2.60 11.83 -22.30
C SER A 86 3.57 11.77 -21.12
N GLY A 87 3.07 11.46 -19.91
CA GLY A 87 3.90 11.25 -18.73
C GLY A 87 4.88 10.09 -18.91
N LEU A 88 4.43 8.98 -19.52
CA LEU A 88 5.26 7.81 -19.77
C LEU A 88 6.38 8.13 -20.74
N LEU A 89 6.04 8.79 -21.84
CA LEU A 89 7.00 9.19 -22.86
C LEU A 89 8.04 10.17 -22.30
N HIS A 90 7.63 11.12 -21.47
CA HIS A 90 8.53 12.08 -20.83
C HIS A 90 9.48 11.41 -19.84
N ARG A 91 8.99 10.43 -19.07
CA ARG A 91 9.79 9.71 -18.06
C ARG A 91 10.76 8.71 -18.67
N THR A 92 10.35 8.02 -19.74
CA THR A 92 11.14 6.96 -20.38
C THR A 92 12.04 7.46 -21.50
N ASN A 93 11.71 8.61 -22.10
CA ASN A 93 12.41 9.20 -23.25
C ASN A 93 12.62 8.21 -24.41
N ILE A 94 11.64 7.32 -24.63
CA ILE A 94 11.66 6.32 -25.69
C ILE A 94 11.28 6.99 -27.01
N PRO A 95 11.98 6.70 -28.12
CA PRO A 95 11.62 7.25 -29.43
C PRO A 95 10.30 6.60 -29.93
N LYS A 96 9.42 7.38 -30.56
CA LYS A 96 8.05 6.93 -30.86
C LYS A 96 7.99 5.82 -31.91
N ASP A 97 9.02 5.70 -32.75
CA ASP A 97 9.15 4.72 -33.82
C ASP A 97 9.41 3.28 -33.33
N VAL A 98 9.93 3.10 -32.11
CA VAL A 98 10.15 1.74 -31.56
C VAL A 98 8.91 1.15 -30.90
N VAL A 99 7.82 1.91 -30.81
CA VAL A 99 6.57 1.46 -30.20
C VAL A 99 5.74 0.74 -31.25
N ASP A 100 5.77 -0.59 -31.22
CA ASP A 100 5.04 -1.43 -32.19
C ASP A 100 3.51 -1.37 -32.00
N TYR A 101 3.05 -1.33 -30.74
CA TYR A 101 1.63 -1.46 -30.43
C TYR A 101 1.24 -0.75 -29.13
N ILE A 102 0.07 -0.10 -29.13
CA ILE A 102 -0.53 0.55 -27.96
C ILE A 102 -1.90 -0.05 -27.72
N ILE A 103 -2.16 -0.45 -26.48
CA ILE A 103 -3.45 -0.96 -26.02
C ILE A 103 -3.88 -0.20 -24.76
N PHE A 104 -5.14 0.22 -24.72
CA PHE A 104 -5.71 0.95 -23.58
C PHE A 104 -7.09 0.36 -23.22
N GLY A 105 -7.33 0.12 -21.93
CA GLY A 105 -8.59 -0.41 -21.44
C GLY A 105 -9.52 0.70 -20.94
N THR A 106 -10.78 0.68 -21.34
CA THR A 106 -11.84 1.51 -20.76
C THR A 106 -13.14 0.72 -20.71
N VAL A 107 -13.94 0.94 -19.65
CA VAL A 107 -15.23 0.25 -19.45
C VAL A 107 -16.39 1.11 -19.93
N ILE A 108 -16.49 2.36 -19.43
CA ILE A 108 -17.53 3.31 -19.85
C ILE A 108 -17.03 4.01 -21.11
N GLN A 109 -17.78 3.79 -22.19
CA GLN A 109 -17.47 4.35 -23.49
C GLN A 109 -18.16 5.70 -23.68
N GLU A 110 -17.42 6.68 -24.17
CA GLU A 110 -17.97 7.98 -24.57
C GLU A 110 -18.58 7.87 -25.98
N VAL A 111 -19.85 8.28 -26.13
CA VAL A 111 -20.65 8.09 -27.36
C VAL A 111 -20.03 8.81 -28.58
N LYS A 112 -19.35 9.94 -28.35
CA LYS A 112 -18.64 10.68 -29.41
C LYS A 112 -17.45 9.91 -29.99
N THR A 113 -16.92 8.93 -29.25
CA THR A 113 -15.71 8.17 -29.62
C THR A 113 -15.94 6.66 -29.65
N SER A 114 -17.13 6.17 -29.34
CA SER A 114 -17.46 4.76 -29.41
C SER A 114 -18.98 4.58 -29.44
N ASN A 115 -19.46 3.71 -30.32
CA ASN A 115 -20.87 3.49 -30.61
C ASN A 115 -21.64 2.92 -29.38
N VAL A 116 -22.38 3.75 -28.63
CA VAL A 116 -23.21 3.39 -27.44
C VAL A 116 -24.70 3.21 -27.80
N ALA A 117 -25.04 2.92 -29.05
CA ALA A 117 -26.41 3.15 -29.53
C ALA A 117 -27.46 2.05 -29.23
N ARG A 118 -27.32 1.15 -28.23
CA ARG A 118 -28.47 0.26 -27.96
C ARG A 118 -28.89 -0.04 -26.53
N GLU A 119 -28.04 -0.15 -25.52
CA GLU A 119 -28.52 -0.24 -24.13
C GLU A 119 -27.42 0.27 -23.19
N LEU A 120 -27.78 1.16 -22.25
CA LEU A 120 -26.90 1.53 -21.14
C LEU A 120 -26.82 0.32 -20.21
N PRO A 121 -25.64 -0.24 -19.89
CA PRO A 121 -25.58 -1.19 -18.80
C PRO A 121 -25.98 -0.45 -17.52
N ALA A 122 -27.07 -0.88 -16.90
CA ALA A 122 -27.42 -0.43 -15.56
C ALA A 122 -26.23 -0.68 -14.61
N VAL A 123 -26.17 0.02 -13.47
CA VAL A 123 -25.16 -0.24 -12.42
C VAL A 123 -25.27 -1.69 -11.87
N ALA A 124 -26.36 -2.37 -12.18
CA ALA A 124 -26.56 -3.78 -11.96
C ALA A 124 -25.88 -4.63 -13.05
N GLU A 125 -25.20 -5.69 -12.63
CA GLU A 125 -24.60 -6.65 -13.54
C GLU A 125 -25.69 -7.39 -14.34
N PHE A 126 -25.46 -7.61 -15.63
CA PHE A 126 -26.49 -8.05 -16.57
C PHE A 126 -27.06 -9.45 -16.28
N SER A 127 -26.25 -10.38 -15.76
CA SER A 127 -26.69 -11.76 -15.52
C SER A 127 -27.30 -11.98 -14.14
N THR A 128 -26.80 -11.30 -13.11
CA THR A 128 -27.25 -11.42 -11.71
C THR A 128 -28.26 -10.34 -11.33
N ASN A 129 -28.35 -9.25 -12.09
CA ASN A 129 -29.10 -8.03 -11.75
C ASN A 129 -28.71 -7.41 -10.40
N GLU A 130 -27.53 -7.74 -9.88
CA GLU A 130 -27.02 -7.20 -8.63
C GLU A 130 -26.09 -6.02 -8.86
N THR A 131 -26.15 -5.05 -7.96
CA THR A 131 -25.15 -3.98 -7.93
C THR A 131 -23.86 -4.50 -7.29
N MET A 132 -22.72 -3.91 -7.68
CA MET A 132 -21.41 -4.31 -7.14
C MET A 132 -21.34 -4.26 -5.61
N GLY A 133 -21.98 -3.26 -4.98
CA GLY A 133 -22.05 -3.14 -3.52
C GLY A 133 -22.86 -4.28 -2.89
N HIS A 134 -24.02 -4.60 -3.47
CA HIS A 134 -24.86 -5.68 -2.95
C HIS A 134 -24.17 -7.05 -3.04
N SER A 135 -23.48 -7.32 -4.14
CA SER A 135 -22.70 -8.55 -4.28
C SER A 135 -21.55 -8.61 -3.26
N ALA A 136 -20.91 -7.47 -2.95
CA ALA A 136 -19.85 -7.42 -1.94
C ALA A 136 -20.39 -7.70 -0.53
N ASP A 137 -21.55 -7.14 -0.17
CA ASP A 137 -22.21 -7.41 1.11
C ASP A 137 -22.61 -8.89 1.26
N ARG A 138 -23.17 -9.48 0.19
CA ARG A 138 -23.51 -10.91 0.19
C ARG A 138 -22.25 -11.78 0.35
N LEU A 139 -21.16 -11.42 -0.32
CA LEU A 139 -19.88 -12.13 -0.19
C LEU A 139 -19.33 -12.04 1.24
N ALA A 140 -19.36 -10.84 1.84
CA ALA A 140 -18.95 -10.65 3.23
C ALA A 140 -19.78 -11.51 4.17
N ALA A 141 -21.10 -11.56 3.99
CA ALA A 141 -21.98 -12.42 4.77
C ALA A 141 -21.67 -13.92 4.57
N ALA A 142 -21.41 -14.36 3.33
CA ALA A 142 -21.10 -15.76 3.01
C ALA A 142 -19.81 -16.26 3.69
N PHE A 143 -18.82 -15.38 3.88
CA PHE A 143 -17.56 -15.68 4.56
C PHE A 143 -17.53 -15.23 6.03
N ALA A 144 -18.67 -14.81 6.58
CA ALA A 144 -18.81 -14.31 7.95
C ALA A 144 -17.85 -13.16 8.32
N VAL A 145 -17.56 -12.28 7.36
CA VAL A 145 -16.75 -11.08 7.56
C VAL A 145 -17.57 -10.02 8.27
N SER A 146 -17.20 -9.70 9.51
CA SER A 146 -17.91 -8.76 10.35
C SER A 146 -17.72 -7.31 9.89
N ARG A 147 -18.66 -6.44 10.29
CA ARG A 147 -18.55 -5.00 10.04
C ARG A 147 -17.29 -4.39 10.65
N MET A 148 -16.91 -4.85 11.85
CA MET A 148 -15.72 -4.36 12.55
C MET A 148 -14.45 -4.69 11.76
N GLU A 149 -14.33 -5.89 11.21
CA GLU A 149 -13.18 -6.28 10.38
C GLU A 149 -13.09 -5.45 9.09
N GLN A 150 -14.23 -5.15 8.47
CA GLN A 150 -14.29 -4.29 7.28
C GLN A 150 -13.84 -2.86 7.59
N ASP A 151 -14.35 -2.27 8.68
CA ASP A 151 -14.00 -0.91 9.10
C ASP A 151 -12.53 -0.80 9.52
N GLU A 152 -12.00 -1.81 10.22
CA GLU A 152 -10.59 -1.87 10.58
C GLU A 152 -9.68 -1.91 9.34
N TYR A 153 -10.03 -2.73 8.34
CA TYR A 153 -9.30 -2.78 7.08
C TYR A 153 -9.37 -1.45 6.31
N ALA A 154 -10.55 -0.82 6.25
CA ALA A 154 -10.74 0.46 5.59
C ALA A 154 -9.88 1.56 6.23
N LEU A 155 -9.89 1.67 7.56
CA LEU A 155 -9.09 2.64 8.30
C LEU A 155 -7.59 2.41 8.08
N ARG A 156 -7.15 1.14 8.14
CA ARG A 156 -5.76 0.76 7.88
C ARG A 156 -5.35 1.17 6.47
N SER A 157 -6.17 0.88 5.46
CA SER A 157 -5.88 1.20 4.05
C SER A 157 -5.71 2.70 3.85
N HIS A 158 -6.64 3.53 4.35
CA HIS A 158 -6.54 4.99 4.25
C HIS A 158 -5.33 5.56 5.00
N SER A 159 -5.05 5.03 6.18
CA SER A 159 -3.90 5.46 6.99
C SER A 159 -2.56 5.14 6.30
N LEU A 160 -2.45 3.93 5.74
CA LEU A 160 -1.25 3.52 5.00
C LEU A 160 -1.08 4.27 3.69
N ALA A 161 -2.17 4.53 2.95
CA ALA A 161 -2.12 5.33 1.74
C ALA A 161 -1.62 6.74 2.01
N LYS A 162 -2.14 7.39 3.07
CA LYS A 162 -1.67 8.71 3.49
C LYS A 162 -0.20 8.69 3.90
N LYS A 163 0.21 7.70 4.70
CA LYS A 163 1.60 7.54 5.10
C LYS A 163 2.53 7.37 3.89
N ALA A 164 2.17 6.50 2.94
CA ALA A 164 2.96 6.28 1.72
C ALA A 164 3.04 7.54 0.84
N GLN A 165 1.98 8.35 0.82
CA GLN A 165 1.98 9.64 0.14
C GLN A 165 2.91 10.64 0.82
N ASP A 166 2.85 10.77 2.14
CA ASP A 166 3.70 11.66 2.93
C ASP A 166 5.18 11.26 2.84
N GLU A 167 5.46 9.95 2.77
CA GLU A 167 6.81 9.38 2.61
C GLU A 167 7.30 9.37 1.14
N GLY A 168 6.46 9.75 0.17
CA GLY A 168 6.83 9.80 -1.25
C GLY A 168 7.02 8.42 -1.91
N HIS A 169 6.41 7.37 -1.35
CA HIS A 169 6.46 6.00 -1.90
C HIS A 169 5.59 5.82 -3.15
N LEU A 170 4.71 6.77 -3.47
CA LEU A 170 3.88 6.75 -4.68
C LEU A 170 4.67 7.29 -5.89
N SER A 171 5.66 6.53 -6.33
CA SER A 171 6.56 6.91 -7.44
C SER A 171 5.93 6.76 -8.82
N ASP A 172 4.72 6.24 -8.91
CA ASP A 172 3.98 5.98 -10.15
C ASP A 172 3.12 7.16 -10.61
N ILE A 173 3.07 8.25 -9.83
CA ILE A 173 2.39 9.52 -10.15
C ILE A 173 3.32 10.46 -10.93
#